data_AF-A0A2M6XVR6-F1
#
_entry.id   AF-A0A2M6XVR6-F1
#
_cell.length_a   1.000
_cell.length_b   1.000
_cell.length_c   1.000
_cell.angle_alpha   90.00
_cell.angle_beta   90.00
_cell.angle_gamma   90.00
#
_symmetry.space_group_name_H-M   'P 1'
#
loop_
_entity.id
_entity.type
_entity.pdbx_description
1 polymer ?
#
loop_
_entity_poly.entity_id
_entity_poly.type
_entity_poly.pdbx_seq_one_letter_code
_entity_poly.pdbx_strand_id
1 'polypeptide(L)' 'MPEAALARELGLDYAAIAVVVNAAAGRGGSARAIALEQIGPVAQTAMAQVRHILECVVECDGSQKNAE' A
#
# COMPACT_ATOMS: atom_id res chain seq x y z
N MET A 1 5.27 8.34 7.05
CA MET A 1 3.80 8.33 7.09
C MET A 1 3.36 8.85 8.45
N PRO A 2 3.20 10.18 8.62
CA PRO A 2 2.68 10.77 9.86
C PRO A 2 1.30 10.23 10.24
N GLU A 3 0.52 9.75 9.27
CA GLU A 3 -0.82 9.19 9.44
C GLU A 3 -0.83 8.00 10.41
N ALA A 4 0.22 7.17 10.42
CA ALA A 4 0.33 6.04 11.35
C ALA A 4 0.47 6.50 12.81
N ALA A 5 1.17 7.60 13.06
CA ALA A 5 1.28 8.18 14.40
C ALA A 5 -0.07 8.75 14.84
N LEU A 6 -0.78 9.46 13.95
CA LEU A 6 -2.11 10.00 14.23
C LEU A 6 -3.14 8.90 14.54
N ALA A 7 -3.10 7.77 13.82
CA ALA A 7 -4.00 6.66 14.10
C ALA A 7 -3.76 6.05 15.49
N ARG A 8 -2.49 5.97 15.92
CA ARG A 8 -2.13 5.52 17.28
C ARG A 8 -2.64 6.49 18.34
N GLU A 9 -2.54 7.80 18.11
CA GLU A 9 -3.07 8.82 19.03
C GLU A 9 -4.59 8.71 19.21
N LEU A 10 -5.31 8.32 18.15
CA LEU A 10 -6.76 8.12 18.17
C LEU A 10 -7.19 6.73 18.68
N GLY A 11 -6.25 5.84 19.01
CA GLY A 11 -6.56 4.47 19.40
C GLY A 11 -7.17 3.61 18.28
N LEU A 12 -6.92 3.96 17.02
CA LEU A 12 -7.42 3.22 15.86
C LEU A 12 -6.48 2.09 15.49
N ASP A 13 -7.04 0.93 15.16
CA ASP A 13 -6.29 -0.15 14.51
C ASP A 13 -5.91 0.28 13.09
N TYR A 14 -4.60 0.37 12.84
CA TYR A 14 -4.06 0.91 11.60
C TYR A 14 -3.02 -0.03 11.00
N ALA A 15 -3.16 -0.27 9.69
CA ALA A 15 -2.19 -0.98 8.89
C ALA A 15 -1.95 -0.21 7.58
N ALA A 16 -0.73 -0.33 7.03
CA ALA A 16 -0.36 0.28 5.77
C ALA A 16 0.21 -0.76 4.81
N ILE A 17 -0.22 -0.69 3.54
CA ILE A 17 0.33 -1.47 2.44
C ILE A 17 1.07 -0.52 1.48
N ALA A 18 2.39 -0.67 1.40
CA ALA A 18 3.25 0.15 0.57
C ALA A 18 3.61 -0.57 -0.74
N VAL A 19 3.29 0.04 -1.87
CA VAL A 19 3.62 -0.49 -3.20
C VAL A 19 4.98 0.03 -3.66
N VAL A 20 5.83 -0.89 -4.13
CA VAL A 20 7.10 -0.53 -4.77
C VAL A 20 6.85 -0.15 -6.23
N VAL A 21 6.80 1.15 -6.51
CA VAL A 21 6.60 1.68 -7.87
C VAL A 21 7.90 1.92 -8.63
N ASN A 22 9.03 1.97 -7.92
CA ASN A 22 10.37 2.07 -8.50
C ASN A 22 11.38 1.44 -7.53
N ALA A 23 11.95 0.30 -7.95
CA ALA A 23 12.92 -0.42 -7.14
C ALA A 23 14.25 0.34 -7.10
N ALA A 24 14.73 0.65 -5.89
CA ALA A 24 16.01 1.33 -5.66
C ALA A 24 16.13 2.64 -6.47
N ALA A 25 15.08 3.47 -6.46
CA ALA A 25 15.06 4.77 -7.13
C ALA A 25 16.34 5.59 -6.85
N GLY A 26 16.99 6.09 -7.91
CA GLY A 26 18.27 6.79 -7.81
C GLY A 26 19.50 5.87 -7.78
N ARG A 27 19.33 4.55 -7.93
CA ARG A 27 20.41 3.55 -8.02
C ARG A 27 20.27 2.65 -9.24
N GLY A 28 21.36 1.99 -9.63
CA GLY A 28 21.38 1.05 -10.75
C GLY A 28 20.89 1.69 -12.05
N GLY A 29 19.86 1.11 -12.67
CA GLY A 29 19.25 1.63 -13.89
C GLY A 29 18.64 3.04 -13.78
N SER A 30 18.40 3.54 -12.56
CA SER A 30 17.90 4.89 -12.30
C SER A 30 18.94 5.83 -11.67
N ALA A 31 20.24 5.50 -11.76
CA ALA A 31 21.32 6.29 -11.16
C ALA A 31 21.46 7.70 -11.73
N ARG A 32 21.00 7.93 -12.97
CA ARG A 32 21.12 9.23 -13.67
C ARG A 32 19.86 10.09 -13.55
N ALA A 33 18.68 9.46 -13.41
CA ALA A 33 17.39 10.13 -13.25
C ALA A 33 16.32 9.14 -12.75
N ILE A 34 15.31 9.67 -12.06
CA ILE A 34 14.09 8.95 -11.69
C ILE A 34 12.99 9.33 -12.68
N ALA A 35 12.59 8.40 -13.55
CA ALA A 35 11.54 8.62 -14.54
C ALA A 35 10.15 8.54 -13.87
N LEU A 36 9.53 9.69 -13.62
CA LEU A 36 8.23 9.77 -12.95
C LEU A 36 7.09 9.25 -13.84
N GLU A 37 7.26 9.32 -15.15
CA GLU A 37 6.28 8.86 -16.14
C GLU A 37 6.04 7.35 -16.04
N GLN A 38 7.02 6.60 -15.53
CA GLN A 38 6.93 5.15 -15.33
C GLN A 38 6.19 4.77 -14.03
N ILE A 39 6.03 5.70 -13.09
CA ILE A 39 5.37 5.44 -11.80
C ILE A 39 3.88 5.16 -12.00
N GLY A 40 3.20 5.95 -12.83
CA GLY A 40 1.75 5.84 -13.05
C GLY A 40 1.30 4.45 -13.51
N PRO A 41 1.88 3.90 -14.59
CA PRO A 41 1.55 2.55 -15.08
C PRO A 41 1.81 1.45 -14.05
N VAL A 42 2.96 1.49 -13.37
CA VAL A 42 3.30 0.49 -12.33
C VAL A 42 2.33 0.59 -11.15
N ALA A 43 2.01 1.80 -10.71
CA ALA A 43 1.05 2.04 -9.65
C ALA A 43 -0.35 1.53 -10.02
N GLN A 44 -0.84 1.75 -11.24
CA GLN A 44 -2.16 1.27 -11.67
C GLN A 44 -2.27 -0.26 -11.58
N THR A 45 -1.29 -0.99 -12.11
CA THR A 45 -1.28 -2.46 -12.04
C THR A 45 -1.21 -2.96 -10.60
N ALA A 46 -0.37 -2.34 -9.77
CA ALA A 46 -0.24 -2.74 -8.38
C ALA A 46 -1.47 -2.40 -7.53
N MET A 47 -2.15 -1.27 -7.80
CA MET A 47 -3.37 -0.89 -7.08
C MET A 47 -4.52 -1.87 -7.33
N ALA A 48 -4.60 -2.51 -8.49
CA ALA A 48 -5.55 -3.59 -8.72
C ALA A 48 -5.30 -4.79 -7.78
N GLN A 49 -4.03 -5.12 -7.52
CA GLN A 49 -3.67 -6.19 -6.57
C GLN A 49 -3.94 -5.77 -5.13
N VAL A 50 -3.61 -4.52 -4.77
CA VAL A 50 -3.92 -3.96 -3.45
C VAL A 50 -5.41 -4.04 -3.16
N ARG A 51 -6.26 -3.70 -4.14
CA ARG A 51 -7.72 -3.83 -4.01
C ARG A 51 -8.12 -5.26 -3.62
N HIS A 52 -7.62 -6.27 -4.32
CA HIS A 52 -7.94 -7.67 -4.00
C HIS A 52 -7.49 -8.08 -2.59
N ILE A 53 -6.32 -7.63 -2.16
CA ILE A 53 -5.84 -7.89 -0.79
C ILE A 53 -6.79 -7.25 0.24
N LEU A 54 -7.19 -6.00 0.01
CA LEU A 54 -8.11 -5.29 0.90
C LEU A 54 -9.51 -5.94 0.93
N GLU A 55 -10.01 -6.43 -0.22
CA GLU A 55 -11.25 -7.21 -0.29
C GLU A 55 -11.17 -8.44 0.62
N CYS A 56 -10.11 -9.25 0.50
CA CYS A 56 -9.91 -10.41 1.36
C CYS A 56 -9.84 -10.05 2.85
N VAL A 57 -9.13 -8.96 3.21
CA VAL A 57 -9.01 -8.53 4.61
C VAL A 57 -10.36 -8.13 5.19
N VAL A 58 -11.17 -7.38 4.44
CA VAL A 58 -12.52 -6.96 4.87
C VAL A 58 -13.46 -8.16 5.00
N GLU A 59 -13.40 -9.12 4.07
CA GLU A 59 -14.19 -10.35 4.14
C GLU A 59 -13.80 -11.22 5.35
N CYS A 60 -12.50 -11.33 5.65
CA CYS A 60 -12.02 -12.05 6.83
C CYS A 60 -12.49 -11.39 8.13
N ASP A 61 -12.37 -10.05 8.26
CA ASP A 61 -12.85 -9.30 9.43
C ASP A 61 -14.38 -9.46 9.64
N GLY A 62 -15.16 -9.34 8.57
CA GLY A 62 -16.62 -9.54 8.63
C GLY A 62 -17.00 -10.98 9.01
N SER A 63 -16.23 -11.97 8.55
CA SER A 63 -16.45 -13.38 8.90
C SER A 63 -16.10 -13.66 10.36
N GLN A 64 -15.09 -12.99 10.92
CA GLN A 64 -14.73 -13.11 12.33
C GLN A 64 -15.80 -12.50 13.25
N LYS A 65 -16.38 -11.36 12.87
CA LYS A 65 -17.43 -10.68 13.66
C LYS A 65 -18.79 -11.39 13.65
N ASN A 66 -19.09 -12.17 12.62
CA ASN A 66 -20.33 -12.97 12.56
C ASN A 66 -20.24 -14.30 13.32
N ALA A 67 -19.04 -14.69 13.79
CA ALA A 67 -18.81 -15.93 14.52
C ALA A 67 -18.70 -15.75 16.04
N GLU A 68 -18.63 -14.50 16.53
CA GLU A 68 -18.76 -14.10 17.94
C GLU A 68 -20.18 -13.66 18.27
#